data_AF-A0A382ES66-F1
#
_entry.id   AF-A0A382ES66-F1
#
_cell.length_a   1.000
_cell.length_b   1.000
_cell.length_c   1.000
_cell.angle_alpha   90.00
_cell.angle_beta   90.00
_cell.angle_gamma   90.00
#
_symmetry.space_group_name_H-M   'P 1'
#
loop_
_entity.id
_entity.type
_entity.pdbx_description
1 polymer ?
#
loop_
_entity_poly.entity_id
_entity_poly.type
_entity_poly.pdbx_seq_one_letter_code
_entity_poly.pdbx_strand_id
1 'polypeptide(L)'
;VLKNPGAKHSLGVGILNKLNLIIEGSLGYFGVGSIDGPVVRISGRVGWSCAENMMAGKVVIEKNAGSCFGAAIRGGDLICKGSVGARSGIDMKGGTIIVGGDAGAFTGFMMQRGRIIIVGDVGANLGDSLYDGTIFVGGKIKSLGADAVE
;
A
#
# COMPACT_ATOMS: atom_id res chain seq x y z
N VAL A 1 -20.06 -4.52 7.99
CA VAL A 1 -19.27 -3.61 8.87
C VAL A 1 -18.62 -4.45 9.96
N LEU A 2 -17.32 -4.30 10.19
CA LEU A 2 -16.57 -4.96 11.27
C LEU A 2 -16.18 -3.89 12.29
N LYS A 3 -16.54 -4.09 13.56
CA LYS A 3 -16.25 -3.16 14.65
C LYS A 3 -15.24 -3.75 15.61
N ASN A 4 -14.43 -2.89 16.23
CA ASN A 4 -13.46 -3.27 17.27
C ASN A 4 -12.59 -4.49 16.89
N PRO A 5 -11.88 -4.44 15.74
CA PRO A 5 -11.05 -5.55 15.27
C PRO A 5 -9.91 -5.93 16.23
N GLY A 6 -9.58 -5.08 17.20
CA GLY A 6 -8.57 -5.37 18.23
C GLY A 6 -7.16 -5.60 17.66
N ALA A 7 -6.83 -4.96 16.53
CA ALA A 7 -5.57 -5.16 15.80
C ALA A 7 -5.30 -6.63 15.42
N LYS A 8 -6.34 -7.46 15.28
CA LYS A 8 -6.20 -8.83 14.79
C LYS A 8 -5.60 -8.84 13.38
N HIS A 9 -4.83 -9.88 13.13
CA HIS A 9 -4.15 -10.12 11.86
C HIS A 9 -5.11 -10.75 10.84
N SER A 10 -4.78 -10.60 9.56
CA SER A 10 -5.42 -11.30 8.44
C SER A 10 -6.95 -11.13 8.36
N LEU A 11 -7.46 -9.99 8.83
CA LEU A 11 -8.89 -9.66 8.70
C LEU A 11 -9.20 -9.12 7.30
N GLY A 12 -10.30 -9.60 6.72
CA GLY A 12 -10.77 -9.16 5.40
C GLY A 12 -9.96 -9.71 4.22
N VAL A 13 -9.19 -10.77 4.43
CA VAL A 13 -8.35 -11.43 3.42
C VAL A 13 -9.19 -12.34 2.53
N GLY A 14 -8.83 -12.49 1.26
CA GLY A 14 -9.44 -13.49 0.37
C GLY A 14 -10.86 -13.14 -0.08
N ILE A 15 -11.23 -11.86 -0.06
CA ILE A 15 -12.54 -11.39 -0.53
C ILE A 15 -12.48 -11.21 -2.05
N LEU A 16 -13.08 -12.13 -2.79
CA LEU A 16 -13.05 -12.17 -4.26
C LEU A 16 -14.36 -11.68 -4.91
N ASN A 17 -15.29 -11.18 -4.09
CA ASN A 17 -16.57 -10.66 -4.54
C ASN A 17 -16.63 -9.15 -4.34
N LYS A 18 -17.34 -8.46 -5.24
CA LYS A 18 -17.64 -7.04 -5.09
C LYS A 18 -18.55 -6.83 -3.87
N LEU A 19 -18.04 -6.12 -2.87
CA LEU A 19 -18.78 -5.72 -1.69
C LEU A 19 -18.18 -4.46 -1.07
N ASN A 20 -18.93 -3.83 -0.17
CA ASN A 20 -18.45 -2.73 0.66
C ASN A 20 -18.06 -3.26 2.05
N LEU A 21 -16.77 -3.21 2.39
CA LEU A 21 -16.26 -3.58 3.70
C LEU A 21 -15.83 -2.34 4.48
N ILE A 22 -16.51 -2.07 5.58
CA ILE A 22 -16.15 -1.00 6.51
C ILE A 22 -15.57 -1.63 7.76
N ILE A 23 -14.36 -1.22 8.14
CA ILE A 23 -13.66 -1.65 9.36
C ILE A 23 -13.47 -0.44 10.26
N GLU A 24 -14.14 -0.46 11.41
CA GLU A 24 -14.08 0.58 12.43
C GLU A 24 -13.02 0.19 13.47
N GLY A 25 -11.81 0.71 13.29
CA GLY A 25 -10.65 0.43 14.14
C GLY A 25 -9.40 0.03 13.35
N SER A 26 -8.37 -0.39 14.07
CA SER A 26 -7.08 -0.75 13.50
C SER A 26 -6.96 -2.24 13.18
N LEU A 27 -6.30 -2.58 12.08
CA LEU A 27 -5.92 -3.94 11.74
C LEU A 27 -4.46 -4.20 12.11
N GLY A 28 -4.16 -5.47 12.40
CA GLY A 28 -2.78 -5.93 12.52
C GLY A 28 -2.16 -6.24 11.16
N TYR A 29 -1.29 -7.25 11.12
CA TYR A 29 -0.58 -7.66 9.92
C TYR A 29 -1.49 -8.35 8.90
N PHE A 30 -1.12 -8.26 7.62
CA PHE A 30 -1.76 -8.96 6.50
C PHE A 30 -3.27 -8.70 6.35
N GLY A 31 -3.77 -7.56 6.85
CA GLY A 31 -5.18 -7.20 6.69
C GLY A 31 -5.52 -6.93 5.22
N VAL A 32 -6.69 -7.40 4.78
CA VAL A 32 -7.25 -7.10 3.44
C VAL A 32 -6.34 -7.57 2.29
N GLY A 33 -5.51 -8.59 2.49
CA GLY A 33 -4.69 -9.20 1.45
C GLY A 33 -5.50 -10.12 0.50
N SER A 34 -4.94 -10.40 -0.67
CA SER A 34 -5.48 -11.34 -1.68
C SER A 34 -6.96 -11.09 -2.00
N ILE A 35 -7.34 -9.82 -2.12
CA ILE A 35 -8.70 -9.41 -2.48
C ILE A 35 -8.82 -9.17 -3.99
N ASP A 36 -10.03 -9.34 -4.51
CA ASP A 36 -10.36 -9.05 -5.91
C ASP A 36 -11.72 -8.33 -6.01
N GLY A 37 -11.65 -7.01 -6.20
CA GLY A 37 -12.80 -6.17 -6.50
C GLY A 37 -13.55 -5.47 -5.34
N PRO A 38 -13.36 -5.73 -4.03
CA PRO A 38 -14.14 -5.04 -3.01
C PRO A 38 -13.74 -3.57 -2.87
N VAL A 39 -14.66 -2.78 -2.28
CA VAL A 39 -14.38 -1.43 -1.79
C VAL A 39 -14.26 -1.50 -0.28
N VAL A 40 -13.09 -1.17 0.25
CA VAL A 40 -12.76 -1.30 1.67
C VAL A 40 -12.40 0.04 2.26
N ARG A 41 -12.93 0.35 3.45
CA ARG A 41 -12.52 1.53 4.24
C ARG A 41 -12.16 1.12 5.67
N ILE A 42 -10.99 1.53 6.12
CA ILE A 42 -10.45 1.24 7.46
C ILE A 42 -10.21 2.57 8.19
N SER A 43 -10.91 2.80 9.31
CA SER A 43 -10.79 4.06 10.06
C SER A 43 -9.54 4.16 10.94
N GLY A 44 -8.88 3.03 11.22
CA GLY A 44 -7.68 2.96 12.06
C GLY A 44 -6.38 2.87 11.27
N ARG A 45 -5.33 2.44 11.99
CA ARG A 45 -4.02 2.10 11.41
C ARG A 45 -4.04 0.67 10.89
N VAL A 46 -3.13 0.34 9.98
CA VAL A 46 -2.92 -1.04 9.53
C VAL A 46 -1.47 -1.47 9.72
N GLY A 47 -1.26 -2.76 9.97
CA GLY A 47 0.07 -3.32 10.16
C GLY A 47 0.82 -3.63 8.85
N TRP A 48 1.89 -4.40 9.00
CA TRP A 48 2.71 -4.92 7.90
C TRP A 48 1.84 -5.64 6.84
N SER A 49 2.07 -5.34 5.56
CA SER A 49 1.54 -6.09 4.40
C SER A 49 0.03 -6.02 4.25
N CYS A 50 -0.58 -4.91 4.70
CA CYS A 50 -1.97 -4.66 4.37
C CYS A 50 -2.15 -4.55 2.84
N ALA A 51 -3.21 -5.20 2.33
CA ALA A 51 -3.54 -5.28 0.90
C ALA A 51 -2.46 -5.94 0.02
N GLU A 52 -1.66 -6.84 0.59
CA GLU A 52 -0.77 -7.69 -0.19
C GLU A 52 -1.54 -8.46 -1.27
N ASN A 53 -0.98 -8.57 -2.48
CA ASN A 53 -1.52 -9.36 -3.59
C ASN A 53 -2.97 -8.97 -3.95
N MET A 54 -3.33 -7.69 -3.77
CA MET A 54 -4.61 -7.14 -4.22
C MET A 54 -4.69 -7.17 -5.75
N MET A 55 -5.74 -7.77 -6.29
CA MET A 55 -5.96 -7.97 -7.72
C MET A 55 -6.72 -6.81 -8.36
N ALA A 56 -7.76 -6.34 -7.68
CA ALA A 56 -8.58 -5.19 -8.08
C ALA A 56 -9.36 -4.65 -6.88
N GLY A 57 -10.08 -3.55 -7.08
CA GLY A 57 -10.92 -2.91 -6.07
C GLY A 57 -10.36 -1.58 -5.58
N LYS A 58 -10.86 -1.10 -4.46
CA LYS A 58 -10.40 0.16 -3.84
C LYS A 58 -10.30 -0.01 -2.33
N VAL A 59 -9.15 0.30 -1.74
CA VAL A 59 -8.92 0.18 -0.30
C VAL A 59 -8.43 1.52 0.23
N VAL A 60 -9.09 2.06 1.26
CA VAL A 60 -8.74 3.34 1.89
C VAL A 60 -8.44 3.13 3.37
N ILE A 61 -7.25 3.55 3.79
CA ILE A 61 -6.79 3.57 5.18
C ILE A 61 -6.78 5.05 5.62
N GLU A 62 -7.53 5.36 6.67
CA GLU A 62 -7.67 6.74 7.17
C GLU A 62 -6.45 7.22 7.98
N LYS A 63 -5.62 6.30 8.50
CA LYS A 63 -4.40 6.62 9.28
C LYS A 63 -3.15 6.06 8.59
N ASN A 64 -2.13 5.69 9.38
CA ASN A 64 -0.85 5.19 8.85
C ASN A 64 -0.91 3.69 8.56
N ALA A 65 -0.05 3.25 7.65
CA ALA A 65 0.19 1.84 7.34
C ALA A 65 1.62 1.41 7.70
N GLY A 66 1.79 0.11 7.97
CA GLY A 66 3.10 -0.50 8.21
C GLY A 66 3.94 -0.65 6.94
N SER A 67 5.06 -1.36 7.07
CA SER A 67 5.93 -1.74 5.96
C SER A 67 5.24 -2.70 4.99
N CYS A 68 5.80 -2.83 3.78
CA CYS A 68 5.29 -3.68 2.69
C CYS A 68 3.80 -3.46 2.36
N PHE A 69 3.30 -2.24 2.59
CA PHE A 69 1.94 -1.86 2.24
C PHE A 69 1.70 -2.05 0.74
N GLY A 70 0.68 -2.82 0.37
CA GLY A 70 0.39 -3.15 -1.04
C GLY A 70 1.46 -4.03 -1.72
N ALA A 71 2.21 -4.84 -0.97
CA ALA A 71 3.18 -5.76 -1.55
C ALA A 71 2.55 -6.65 -2.64
N ALA A 72 3.23 -6.81 -3.77
CA ALA A 72 2.78 -7.61 -4.90
C ALA A 72 1.39 -7.24 -5.47
N ILE A 73 0.89 -6.02 -5.23
CA ILE A 73 -0.37 -5.54 -5.82
C ILE A 73 -0.30 -5.66 -7.35
N ARG A 74 -1.40 -6.10 -7.96
CA ARG A 74 -1.52 -6.29 -9.41
C ARG A 74 -2.51 -5.31 -10.05
N GLY A 75 -3.44 -4.77 -9.27
CA GLY A 75 -4.45 -3.82 -9.76
C GLY A 75 -5.26 -3.18 -8.65
N GLY A 76 -6.13 -2.24 -9.05
CA GLY A 76 -6.95 -1.44 -8.14
C GLY A 76 -6.22 -0.23 -7.53
N ASP A 77 -6.93 0.47 -6.65
CA ASP A 77 -6.43 1.66 -5.96
C ASP A 77 -6.28 1.39 -4.46
N LEU A 78 -5.06 1.53 -3.95
CA LEU A 78 -4.73 1.38 -2.53
C LEU A 78 -4.27 2.72 -1.97
N ILE A 79 -5.04 3.28 -1.04
CA ILE A 79 -4.85 4.64 -0.53
C ILE A 79 -4.59 4.60 0.97
N CYS A 80 -3.47 5.17 1.40
CA CYS A 80 -3.15 5.49 2.78
C CYS A 80 -3.19 7.02 2.95
N LYS A 81 -4.08 7.56 3.78
CA LYS A 81 -4.12 9.00 4.04
C LYS A 81 -2.97 9.49 4.91
N GLY A 82 -2.39 8.62 5.72
CA GLY A 82 -1.20 8.92 6.52
C GLY A 82 0.10 8.49 5.84
N SER A 83 1.13 8.27 6.66
CA SER A 83 2.43 7.76 6.22
C SER A 83 2.45 6.23 6.13
N VAL A 84 3.34 5.69 5.29
CA VAL A 84 3.57 4.25 5.12
C VAL A 84 4.99 3.85 5.50
N GLY A 85 5.19 2.58 5.85
CA GLY A 85 6.50 2.04 6.20
C GLY A 85 7.41 1.79 4.99
N ALA A 86 8.54 1.14 5.27
CA ALA A 86 9.51 0.75 4.25
C ALA A 86 8.95 -0.30 3.29
N ARG A 87 9.51 -0.38 2.07
CA ARG A 87 9.14 -1.38 1.06
C ARG A 87 7.68 -1.34 0.64
N SER A 88 7.02 -0.19 0.76
CA SER A 88 5.65 -0.02 0.27
C SER A 88 5.63 -0.20 -1.24
N GLY A 89 4.67 -0.97 -1.77
CA GLY A 89 4.63 -1.35 -3.18
C GLY A 89 5.75 -2.29 -3.63
N ILE A 90 6.44 -2.99 -2.72
CA ILE A 90 7.44 -3.99 -3.10
C ILE A 90 6.85 -5.03 -4.06
N ASP A 91 7.58 -5.32 -5.14
CA ASP A 91 7.21 -6.31 -6.14
C ASP A 91 5.83 -6.06 -6.80
N MET A 92 5.37 -4.80 -6.83
CA MET A 92 4.09 -4.46 -7.46
C MET A 92 4.13 -4.68 -8.98
N LYS A 93 3.04 -5.21 -9.53
CA LYS A 93 2.88 -5.62 -10.95
C LYS A 93 1.77 -4.84 -11.66
N GLY A 94 1.21 -3.83 -11.00
CA GLY A 94 0.16 -2.95 -11.51
C GLY A 94 -0.60 -2.23 -10.40
N GLY A 95 -1.69 -1.56 -10.76
CA GLY A 95 -2.48 -0.76 -9.82
C GLY A 95 -1.84 0.57 -9.43
N THR A 96 -2.48 1.22 -8.46
CA THR A 96 -2.09 2.54 -7.95
C THR A 96 -1.97 2.49 -6.43
N ILE A 97 -0.83 2.90 -5.89
CA ILE A 97 -0.67 3.16 -4.46
C ILE A 97 -0.59 4.68 -4.24
N ILE A 98 -1.40 5.21 -3.33
CA ILE A 98 -1.41 6.63 -2.96
C ILE A 98 -1.10 6.77 -1.47
N VAL A 99 -0.12 7.60 -1.14
CA VAL A 99 0.34 7.90 0.21
C VAL A 99 0.17 9.39 0.47
N GLY A 100 -0.68 9.74 1.43
CA GLY A 100 -0.97 11.12 1.81
C GLY A 100 0.11 11.77 2.69
N GLY A 101 0.93 10.97 3.37
CA GLY A 101 2.08 11.42 4.15
C GLY A 101 3.41 10.95 3.54
N ASP A 102 4.35 10.60 4.41
CA ASP A 102 5.70 10.15 4.04
C ASP A 102 5.75 8.65 3.72
N ALA A 103 6.76 8.24 2.96
CA ALA A 103 7.05 6.85 2.65
C ALA A 103 8.44 6.42 3.13
N GLY A 104 8.54 5.18 3.63
CA GLY A 104 9.80 4.64 4.13
C GLY A 104 10.83 4.32 3.03
N ALA A 105 12.01 3.86 3.45
CA ALA A 105 13.07 3.41 2.56
C ALA A 105 12.61 2.24 1.67
N PHE A 106 13.24 2.08 0.50
CA PHE A 106 12.95 1.01 -0.46
C PHE A 106 11.51 0.99 -0.97
N THR A 107 10.80 2.13 -0.92
CA THR A 107 9.46 2.22 -1.53
C THR A 107 9.57 1.99 -3.03
N GLY A 108 8.72 1.12 -3.57
CA GLY A 108 8.79 0.66 -4.97
C GLY A 108 9.91 -0.35 -5.26
N PHE A 109 10.49 -1.00 -4.25
CA PHE A 109 11.54 -2.01 -4.47
C PHE A 109 11.03 -3.16 -5.37
N MET A 110 11.78 -3.53 -6.41
CA MET A 110 11.36 -4.55 -7.39
C MET A 110 10.03 -4.25 -8.10
N MET A 111 9.64 -2.97 -8.22
CA MET A 111 8.41 -2.58 -8.93
C MET A 111 8.50 -2.96 -10.42
N GLN A 112 7.51 -3.72 -10.90
CA GLN A 112 7.46 -4.28 -12.25
C GLN A 112 6.45 -3.60 -13.17
N ARG A 113 5.47 -2.87 -12.61
CA ARG A 113 4.52 -2.02 -13.33
C ARG A 113 3.67 -1.24 -12.33
N GLY A 114 3.03 -0.18 -12.79
CA GLY A 114 1.97 0.54 -12.08
C GLY A 114 2.42 1.94 -11.68
N ARG A 115 1.80 2.51 -10.65
CA ARG A 115 2.22 3.82 -10.15
C ARG A 115 2.13 3.92 -8.63
N ILE A 116 3.10 4.62 -8.04
CA ILE A 116 3.09 5.02 -6.63
C ILE A 116 3.07 6.55 -6.59
N ILE A 117 2.18 7.13 -5.79
CA ILE A 117 2.04 8.57 -5.62
C ILE A 117 2.23 8.88 -4.14
N ILE A 118 3.25 9.66 -3.80
CA ILE A 118 3.61 10.02 -2.43
C ILE A 118 3.55 11.54 -2.32
N VAL A 119 2.71 12.05 -1.42
CA VAL A 119 2.54 13.50 -1.21
C VAL A 119 3.67 14.07 -0.35
N GLY A 120 4.18 13.30 0.62
CA GLY A 120 5.26 13.71 1.53
C GLY A 120 6.67 13.35 1.06
N ASP A 121 7.57 13.21 2.04
CA ASP A 121 8.98 12.85 1.81
C ASP A 121 9.14 11.33 1.66
N VAL A 122 10.24 10.91 1.03
CA VAL A 122 10.57 9.48 0.88
C VAL A 122 11.99 9.14 1.34
N GLY A 123 12.09 7.99 2.00
CA GLY A 123 13.35 7.43 2.50
C GLY A 123 14.34 7.03 1.40
N ALA A 124 15.45 6.44 1.82
CA ALA A 124 16.54 6.05 0.92
C ALA A 124 16.12 4.90 -0.03
N ASN A 125 16.80 4.83 -1.17
CA ASN A 125 16.70 3.76 -2.17
C ASN A 125 15.29 3.64 -2.78
N LEU A 126 14.69 4.78 -3.13
CA LEU A 126 13.42 4.82 -3.85
C LEU A 126 13.53 4.11 -5.19
N GLY A 127 12.63 3.16 -5.47
CA GLY A 127 12.61 2.44 -6.74
C GLY A 127 13.85 1.58 -6.99
N ASP A 128 14.47 1.04 -5.95
CA ASP A 128 15.57 0.09 -6.14
C ASP A 128 15.09 -1.17 -6.88
N SER A 129 15.85 -1.67 -7.84
CA SER A 129 15.40 -2.72 -8.77
C SER A 129 14.07 -2.41 -9.48
N LEU A 130 13.82 -1.14 -9.84
CA LEU A 130 12.65 -0.75 -10.64
C LEU A 130 12.77 -1.27 -12.08
N TYR A 131 11.87 -2.16 -12.50
CA TYR A 131 11.83 -2.70 -13.86
C TYR A 131 10.95 -1.87 -14.80
N ASP A 132 9.78 -1.43 -14.32
CA ASP A 132 8.83 -0.60 -15.06
C ASP A 132 7.82 0.04 -14.09
N GLY A 133 7.23 1.17 -14.47
CA GLY A 133 6.29 1.97 -13.70
C GLY A 133 6.78 3.37 -13.38
N THR A 134 5.97 4.13 -12.64
CA THR A 134 6.28 5.53 -12.31
C THR A 134 6.00 5.83 -10.85
N ILE A 135 6.95 6.48 -10.18
CA ILE A 135 6.80 6.92 -8.80
C ILE A 135 6.79 8.45 -8.78
N PHE A 136 5.70 9.04 -8.31
CA PHE A 136 5.55 10.49 -8.16
C PHE A 136 5.78 10.86 -6.69
N VAL A 137 6.66 11.84 -6.45
CA VAL A 137 6.99 12.31 -5.11
C VAL A 137 6.77 13.82 -5.03
N GLY A 138 5.91 14.25 -4.09
CA GLY A 138 5.63 15.67 -3.84
C GLY A 138 6.62 16.33 -2.88
N GLY A 139 7.26 15.55 -2.01
CA GLY A 139 8.30 16.01 -1.08
C GLY A 139 9.72 15.72 -1.57
N LYS A 140 10.64 15.52 -0.63
CA LYS A 140 12.05 15.26 -0.89
C LYS A 140 12.33 13.77 -1.04
N ILE A 141 13.15 13.43 -2.04
CA ILE A 141 13.72 12.10 -2.22
C ILE A 141 15.06 12.04 -1.51
N LYS A 142 15.23 11.14 -0.54
CA LYS A 142 16.51 10.98 0.17
C LYS A 142 17.62 10.42 -0.73
N SER A 143 17.33 9.35 -1.47
CA SER A 143 18.18 8.80 -2.52
C SER A 143 17.38 7.87 -3.41
N LEU A 144 17.76 7.79 -4.69
CA LEU A 144 17.24 6.79 -5.63
C LEU A 144 17.92 5.43 -5.39
N GLY A 145 17.23 4.37 -5.80
CA GLY A 145 17.79 3.02 -5.93
C GLY A 145 18.60 2.85 -7.22
N ALA A 146 19.17 1.66 -7.43
CA ALA A 146 20.14 1.45 -8.51
C ALA A 146 19.57 1.66 -9.92
N ASP A 147 18.30 1.28 -10.11
CA ASP A 147 17.63 1.24 -11.42
C ASP A 147 16.58 2.35 -11.58
N ALA A 148 16.40 3.21 -10.57
CA ALA A 148 15.50 4.35 -10.63
C ALA A 148 16.20 5.57 -11.26
N VAL A 149 15.51 6.20 -12.20
CA VAL A 149 15.97 7.42 -12.89
C VAL A 149 14.90 8.51 -12.77
N GLU A 150 15.34 9.77 -12.73
CA GLU A 150 14.48 10.97 -12.68
C GLU A 150 14.06 11.45 -14.07
#